data_AF-X1IQG5-F1
#
_entry.id   AF-X1IQG5-F1
#
_cell.length_a   1.000
_cell.length_b   1.000
_cell.length_c   1.000
_cell.angle_alpha   90.00
_cell.angle_beta   90.00
_cell.angle_gamma   90.00
#
_symmetry.space_group_name_H-M   'P 1'
#
loop_
_entity.id
_entity.type
_entity.pdbx_description
1 polymer ?
#
loop_
_entity_poly.entity_id
_entity_poly.type
_entity_poly.pdbx_seq_one_letter_code
_entity_poly.pdbx_strand_id
1 'polypeptide(L)'
;MVHLDGFYLTHVIEPMLLPEQSEVDKFIPPNQYPLPLDPAKPVSMGAFASPIIYTETKKAQEVNLRAAKEIILQCWDEFGNRFQRYYSPVECYHCKDAGVLLLTMGSFSETAMVAIDKMRQEGRDVGLLKLRLWRPFPFEEIRQAVKNAEVLIILDRALSFGGPGGPVCSEIRSALYNEEKKPKVIGFVGGLGGRDITVAGFEEMVNRGIEISQTGSEQEFEFLGVRE
;
A
#
# COMPACT_ATOMS: atom_id res chain seq x y z
N MET A 1 1.06 11.04 6.22
CA MET A 1 2.20 11.31 5.31
C MET A 1 1.76 10.88 3.92
N VAL A 2 2.04 11.68 2.90
CA VAL A 2 1.80 11.31 1.49
C VAL A 2 3.16 10.95 0.90
N HIS A 3 3.25 9.78 0.28
CA HIS A 3 4.49 9.27 -0.29
C HIS A 3 4.39 9.18 -1.81
N LEU A 4 5.46 9.58 -2.49
CA LEU A 4 5.64 9.45 -3.93
C LEU A 4 6.99 8.82 -4.20
N ASP A 5 7.08 8.09 -5.30
CA ASP A 5 8.33 7.45 -5.70
C ASP A 5 9.33 8.47 -6.22
N GLY A 6 10.53 8.47 -5.61
CA GLY A 6 11.64 9.31 -6.03
C GLY A 6 12.05 9.02 -7.47
N PHE A 7 12.31 10.06 -8.25
CA PHE A 7 12.58 10.06 -9.69
C PHE A 7 11.42 9.53 -10.56
N TYR A 8 10.88 8.35 -10.30
CA TYR A 8 9.83 7.72 -11.12
C TYR A 8 8.48 8.45 -11.11
N LEU A 9 8.11 9.13 -10.02
CA LEU A 9 6.92 9.98 -10.01
C LEU A 9 7.28 11.45 -9.84
N THR A 10 8.24 11.74 -8.97
CA THR A 10 8.61 13.13 -8.66
C THR A 10 9.29 13.88 -9.82
N HIS A 11 9.84 13.18 -10.83
CA HIS A 11 10.55 13.79 -11.96
C HIS A 11 10.01 13.37 -13.33
N VAL A 12 8.92 12.60 -13.38
CA VAL A 12 8.25 12.25 -14.63
C VAL A 12 7.38 13.43 -15.07
N ILE A 13 7.42 13.72 -16.37
CA ILE A 13 6.56 14.72 -17.00
C ILE A 13 5.46 13.97 -17.72
N GLU A 14 4.23 14.15 -17.24
CA GLU A 14 3.03 13.59 -17.85
C GLU A 14 1.90 14.62 -17.84
N PRO A 15 0.95 14.55 -18.80
CA PRO A 15 -0.23 15.39 -18.75
C PRO A 15 -1.07 15.02 -17.52
N MET A 16 -1.37 16.01 -16.67
CA MET A 16 -2.20 15.83 -15.49
C MET A 16 -3.47 16.67 -15.56
N LEU A 17 -4.57 16.10 -15.06
CA LEU A 17 -5.79 16.85 -14.78
C LEU A 17 -5.69 17.50 -13.40
N LEU A 18 -5.36 18.79 -13.41
CA LEU A 18 -5.34 19.63 -12.22
C LEU A 18 -6.72 20.29 -12.05
N PRO A 19 -7.34 20.18 -10.87
CA PRO A 19 -8.57 20.92 -10.58
C PRO A 19 -8.27 22.43 -10.54
N GLU A 20 -9.29 23.23 -10.89
CA GLU A 20 -9.18 24.68 -10.79
C GLU A 20 -9.01 25.11 -9.33
N GLN A 21 -8.23 26.15 -9.05
CA GLN A 21 -7.95 26.63 -7.68
C GLN A 21 -9.25 26.88 -6.89
N SER A 22 -10.26 27.45 -7.55
CA SER A 22 -11.56 27.73 -6.92
C SER A 22 -12.34 26.47 -6.51
N GLU A 23 -12.09 25.32 -7.15
CA GLU A 23 -12.67 24.04 -6.74
C GLU A 23 -11.93 23.47 -5.55
N VAL A 24 -10.61 23.62 -5.52
CA VAL A 24 -9.75 23.22 -4.40
C VAL A 24 -10.12 24.01 -3.14
N ASP A 25 -10.27 25.34 -3.24
CA ASP A 25 -10.62 26.22 -2.10
C ASP A 25 -11.98 25.86 -1.48
N LYS A 26 -12.90 25.36 -2.30
CA LYS A 26 -14.22 24.89 -1.85
C LYS A 26 -14.19 23.46 -1.30
N PHE A 27 -13.13 22.70 -1.54
CA PHE A 27 -12.98 21.33 -1.06
C PHE A 27 -12.18 21.28 0.24
N ILE A 28 -11.09 22.06 0.33
CA ILE A 28 -10.23 22.10 1.51
C ILE A 28 -10.80 23.13 2.49
N PRO A 29 -11.28 22.72 3.68
CA PRO A 29 -11.75 23.67 4.67
C PRO A 29 -10.58 24.55 5.18
N PRO A 30 -10.86 25.78 5.65
CA PRO A 30 -9.85 26.61 6.30
C PRO A 30 -9.15 25.84 7.41
N ASN A 31 -7.82 25.84 7.42
CA ASN A 31 -7.04 25.15 8.44
C ASN A 31 -7.22 25.82 9.81
N GLN A 32 -8.06 25.23 10.66
CA GLN A 32 -8.24 25.63 12.05
C GLN A 32 -7.51 24.63 12.95
N TYR A 33 -6.21 24.81 13.09
CA TYR A 33 -5.41 23.97 13.99
C TYR A 33 -5.90 24.20 15.44
N PRO A 34 -6.29 23.14 16.18
CA PRO A 34 -6.94 23.31 17.48
C PRO A 34 -5.98 23.75 18.60
N LEU A 35 -4.66 23.61 18.40
CA LEU A 35 -3.65 23.87 19.43
C LEU A 35 -2.52 24.78 18.93
N PRO A 36 -2.80 25.96 18.35
CA PRO A 36 -1.73 26.82 17.87
C PRO A 36 -0.86 27.31 19.05
N LEU A 37 0.44 27.53 18.79
CA LEU A 37 1.29 28.20 19.77
C LEU A 37 0.93 29.69 19.80
N ASP A 38 0.20 30.08 20.83
CA ASP A 38 -0.30 31.44 21.03
C ASP A 38 0.07 31.91 22.45
N PRO A 39 0.85 33.00 22.60
CA PRO A 39 1.18 33.56 23.91
C PRO A 39 -0.03 33.99 24.75
N ALA A 40 -1.15 34.35 24.10
CA ALA A 40 -2.40 34.70 24.79
C ALA A 40 -3.19 33.46 25.24
N LYS A 41 -2.89 32.27 24.67
CA LYS A 41 -3.50 30.98 24.99
C LYS A 41 -2.42 29.89 25.09
N PRO A 42 -1.52 29.97 26.09
CA PRO A 42 -0.33 29.13 26.12
C PRO A 42 -0.69 27.66 26.31
N VAL A 43 -0.01 26.79 25.55
CA VAL A 43 -0.07 25.33 25.68
C VAL A 43 1.35 24.76 25.75
N SER A 44 1.54 23.71 26.53
CA SER A 44 2.81 22.97 26.58
C SER A 44 2.74 21.75 25.67
N MET A 45 3.68 21.64 24.73
CA MET A 45 3.76 20.53 23.76
C MET A 45 5.10 19.81 23.88
N GLY A 46 5.11 18.49 23.70
CA GLY A 46 6.34 17.70 23.73
C GLY A 46 7.03 17.63 25.10
N ALA A 47 6.28 17.80 26.19
CA ALA A 47 6.80 17.67 27.55
C ALA A 47 7.25 16.23 27.86
N PHE A 48 8.13 16.09 28.85
CA PHE A 48 8.53 14.80 29.39
C PHE A 48 7.33 14.07 30.00
N ALA A 49 7.11 12.82 29.59
CA ALA A 49 6.09 11.94 30.14
C ALA A 49 6.78 10.78 30.89
N SER A 50 6.40 10.57 32.15
CA SER A 50 6.95 9.47 32.96
C SER A 50 6.33 8.12 32.54
N PRO A 51 6.95 6.98 32.93
CA PRO A 51 6.38 5.65 32.66
C PRO A 51 4.97 5.42 33.21
N ILE A 52 4.51 6.25 34.16
CA ILE A 52 3.18 6.15 34.78
C ILE A 52 2.06 6.57 33.81
N ILE A 53 2.36 7.37 32.77
CA ILE A 53 1.35 7.93 31.85
C ILE A 53 1.67 7.76 30.36
N TYR A 54 2.92 7.42 30.02
CA TYR A 54 3.33 7.36 28.62
C TYR A 54 2.60 6.27 27.82
N THR A 55 2.25 5.15 28.47
CA THR A 55 1.50 4.05 27.84
C THR A 55 0.11 4.50 27.40
N GLU A 56 -0.61 5.22 28.26
CA GLU A 56 -1.92 5.81 27.99
C GLU A 56 -1.83 6.84 26.86
N THR A 57 -0.74 7.62 26.84
CA THR A 57 -0.47 8.59 25.77
C THR A 57 -0.29 7.88 24.42
N LYS A 58 0.43 6.75 24.38
CA LYS A 58 0.57 5.92 23.17
C LYS A 58 -0.73 5.24 22.76
N LYS A 59 -1.54 4.78 23.72
CA LYS A 59 -2.89 4.26 23.45
C LYS A 59 -3.77 5.33 22.81
N ALA A 60 -3.75 6.56 23.32
CA ALA A 60 -4.49 7.66 22.73
C ALA A 60 -4.05 7.97 21.29
N GLN A 61 -2.74 7.91 21.01
CA GLN A 61 -2.22 8.05 19.64
C GLN A 61 -2.75 6.94 18.72
N GLU A 62 -2.71 5.68 19.15
CA GLU A 62 -3.22 4.55 18.35
C GLU A 62 -4.73 4.65 18.10
N VAL A 63 -5.52 4.97 19.13
CA VAL A 63 -6.98 5.17 19.00
C VAL A 63 -7.29 6.24 17.96
N ASN A 64 -6.62 7.38 18.03
CA ASN A 64 -6.83 8.47 17.08
C ASN A 64 -6.36 8.10 15.67
N LEU A 65 -5.23 7.40 15.52
CA LEU A 65 -4.73 6.97 14.21
C LEU A 65 -5.68 5.96 13.55
N ARG A 66 -6.28 5.04 14.32
CA ARG A 66 -7.29 4.10 13.83
C ARG A 66 -8.57 4.81 13.41
N ALA A 67 -9.06 5.73 14.25
CA ALA A 67 -10.26 6.52 13.96
C ALA A 67 -10.10 7.38 12.69
N ALA A 68 -8.87 7.80 12.36
CA ALA A 68 -8.62 8.57 11.14
C ALA A 68 -9.01 7.82 9.84
N LYS A 69 -9.12 6.48 9.84
CA LYS A 69 -9.56 5.70 8.67
C LYS A 69 -10.93 6.17 8.17
N GLU A 70 -11.89 6.36 9.06
CA GLU A 70 -13.24 6.77 8.72
C GLU A 70 -13.24 8.15 8.03
N ILE A 71 -12.51 9.10 8.60
CA ILE A 71 -12.36 10.44 8.03
C ILE A 71 -11.66 10.40 6.67
N ILE A 72 -10.64 9.55 6.50
CA ILE A 72 -9.96 9.37 5.19
C ILE A 72 -10.95 8.88 4.13
N LEU A 73 -11.78 7.89 4.46
CA LEU A 73 -12.76 7.34 3.53
C LEU A 73 -13.83 8.38 3.17
N GLN A 74 -14.34 9.12 4.15
CA GLN A 74 -15.27 10.25 3.91
C GLN A 74 -14.65 11.28 2.96
N CYS A 75 -13.41 11.71 3.21
CA CYS A 75 -12.72 12.65 2.33
C CYS A 75 -12.51 12.09 0.92
N TRP A 76 -12.23 10.79 0.76
CA TRP A 76 -12.08 10.16 -0.55
C TRP A 76 -13.40 10.04 -1.31
N ASP A 77 -14.50 9.76 -0.63
CA ASP A 77 -15.84 9.75 -1.23
C ASP A 77 -16.26 11.16 -1.69
N GLU A 78 -16.04 12.17 -0.85
CA GLU A 78 -16.26 13.58 -1.20
C GLU A 78 -15.40 14.01 -2.39
N PHE A 79 -14.12 13.62 -2.40
CA PHE A 79 -13.21 13.87 -3.51
C PHE A 79 -13.71 13.21 -4.80
N GLY A 80 -14.15 11.95 -4.72
CA GLY A 80 -14.71 11.21 -5.86
C GLY A 80 -15.95 11.87 -6.43
N ASN A 81 -16.90 12.26 -5.58
CA ASN A 81 -18.13 12.93 -6.01
C ASN A 81 -17.84 14.27 -6.71
N ARG A 82 -16.83 15.00 -6.24
CA ARG A 82 -16.49 16.31 -6.77
C ARG A 82 -15.61 16.28 -8.02
N PHE A 83 -14.55 15.47 -7.98
CA PHE A 83 -13.50 15.45 -9.00
C PHE A 83 -13.54 14.20 -9.88
N GLN A 84 -14.55 13.34 -9.70
CA GLN A 84 -14.80 12.13 -10.51
C GLN A 84 -13.62 11.15 -10.51
N ARG A 85 -12.89 11.09 -9.39
CA ARG A 85 -11.75 10.18 -9.16
C ARG A 85 -11.92 9.50 -7.81
N TYR A 86 -12.14 8.18 -7.85
CA TYR A 86 -12.47 7.39 -6.68
C TYR A 86 -11.26 6.56 -6.24
N TYR A 87 -11.00 6.53 -4.94
CA TYR A 87 -9.88 5.82 -4.34
C TYR A 87 -10.38 4.86 -3.26
N SER A 88 -9.61 3.82 -2.97
CA SER A 88 -9.91 2.86 -1.92
C SER A 88 -8.62 2.43 -1.22
N PRO A 89 -8.67 1.98 0.05
CA PRO A 89 -7.46 1.63 0.80
C PRO A 89 -6.62 0.56 0.09
N VAL A 90 -7.32 -0.39 -0.53
CA VAL A 90 -6.81 -1.43 -1.41
C VAL A 90 -7.62 -1.36 -2.70
N GLU A 91 -6.98 -0.99 -3.80
CA GLU A 91 -7.62 -0.98 -5.11
C GLU A 91 -7.38 -2.32 -5.82
N CYS A 92 -8.38 -2.78 -6.56
CA CYS A 92 -8.33 -4.01 -7.31
C CYS A 92 -8.29 -3.76 -8.83
N TYR A 93 -7.45 -4.51 -9.52
CA TYR A 93 -7.40 -4.60 -10.98
C TYR A 93 -7.42 -6.07 -11.40
N HIS A 94 -8.46 -6.49 -12.13
CA HIS A 94 -8.68 -7.89 -12.53
C HIS A 94 -8.64 -8.92 -11.38
N CYS A 95 -9.26 -8.68 -10.21
CA CYS A 95 -9.20 -9.62 -9.07
C CYS A 95 -10.44 -10.52 -8.89
N LYS A 96 -11.58 -10.22 -9.52
CA LYS A 96 -12.86 -10.90 -9.23
C LYS A 96 -12.80 -12.42 -9.42
N ASP A 97 -12.02 -12.85 -10.39
CA ASP A 97 -11.84 -14.21 -10.89
C ASP A 97 -10.36 -14.65 -10.84
N ALA A 98 -9.50 -13.89 -10.16
CA ALA A 98 -8.08 -14.22 -10.08
C ALA A 98 -7.80 -15.22 -8.95
N GLY A 99 -7.20 -16.35 -9.29
CA GLY A 99 -6.62 -17.28 -8.31
C GLY A 99 -5.27 -16.78 -7.76
N VAL A 100 -4.57 -15.95 -8.53
CA VAL A 100 -3.26 -15.39 -8.17
C VAL A 100 -3.34 -13.87 -8.15
N LEU A 101 -2.94 -13.24 -7.04
CA LEU A 101 -2.89 -11.80 -6.91
C LEU A 101 -1.45 -11.34 -6.72
N LEU A 102 -1.03 -10.34 -7.50
CA LEU A 102 0.14 -9.52 -7.22
C LEU A 102 -0.31 -8.32 -6.36
N LEU A 103 0.47 -7.94 -5.35
CA LEU A 103 0.27 -6.72 -4.60
C LEU A 103 1.50 -5.82 -4.71
N THR A 104 1.25 -4.58 -5.12
CA THR A 104 2.28 -3.52 -5.22
C THR A 104 1.84 -2.27 -4.48
N MET A 105 2.80 -1.37 -4.26
CA MET A 105 2.57 0.00 -3.79
C MET A 105 3.32 0.98 -4.70
N GLY A 106 2.78 2.19 -4.86
CA GLY A 106 3.43 3.24 -5.65
C GLY A 106 3.33 3.01 -7.17
N SER A 107 4.29 3.58 -7.90
CA SER A 107 4.30 3.69 -9.37
C SER A 107 4.39 2.36 -10.09
N PHE A 108 5.01 1.35 -9.47
CA PHE A 108 5.14 0.01 -10.06
C PHE A 108 3.80 -0.65 -10.34
N SER A 109 2.73 -0.20 -9.69
CA SER A 109 1.39 -0.66 -9.96
C SER A 109 1.00 -0.46 -11.43
N GLU A 110 1.39 0.65 -12.06
CA GLU A 110 1.03 0.94 -13.46
C GLU A 110 1.75 -0.01 -14.44
N THR A 111 3.07 -0.24 -14.25
CA THR A 111 3.81 -1.23 -15.05
C THR A 111 3.30 -2.65 -14.82
N ALA A 112 2.94 -2.98 -13.58
CA ALA A 112 2.37 -4.27 -13.23
C ALA A 112 0.99 -4.48 -13.90
N MET A 113 0.17 -3.43 -14.05
CA MET A 113 -1.11 -3.53 -14.78
C MET A 113 -0.89 -4.02 -16.22
N VAL A 114 0.12 -3.48 -16.92
CA VAL A 114 0.45 -3.92 -18.29
C VAL A 114 0.87 -5.39 -18.34
N ALA A 115 1.63 -5.85 -17.35
CA ALA A 115 2.01 -7.27 -17.25
C ALA A 115 0.77 -8.15 -16.99
N ILE A 116 -0.09 -7.75 -16.06
CA ILE A 116 -1.34 -8.45 -15.76
C ILE A 116 -2.25 -8.55 -16.99
N ASP A 117 -2.39 -7.45 -17.76
CA ASP A 117 -3.19 -7.45 -18.99
C ASP A 117 -2.66 -8.47 -20.01
N LYS A 118 -1.35 -8.49 -20.21
CA LYS A 118 -0.71 -9.44 -21.13
C LYS A 118 -0.94 -10.89 -20.68
N MET A 119 -0.71 -11.18 -19.41
CA MET A 119 -0.92 -12.53 -18.85
C MET A 119 -2.40 -12.93 -18.90
N ARG A 120 -3.33 -11.98 -18.72
CA ARG A 120 -4.77 -12.20 -18.87
C ARG A 120 -5.16 -12.51 -20.31
N GLN A 121 -4.56 -11.84 -21.29
CA GLN A 121 -4.76 -12.15 -22.71
C GLN A 121 -4.26 -13.56 -23.08
N GLU A 122 -3.28 -14.07 -22.36
CA GLU A 122 -2.78 -15.45 -22.45
C GLU A 122 -3.67 -16.47 -21.71
N GLY A 123 -4.80 -16.04 -21.14
CA GLY A 123 -5.78 -16.91 -20.49
C GLY A 123 -5.47 -17.23 -19.03
N ARG A 124 -4.71 -16.38 -18.33
CA ARG A 124 -4.31 -16.62 -16.94
C ARG A 124 -5.13 -15.86 -15.93
N ASP A 125 -5.48 -16.51 -14.83
CA ASP A 125 -6.29 -15.94 -13.73
C ASP A 125 -5.46 -15.13 -12.74
N VAL A 126 -4.83 -14.06 -13.22
CA VAL A 126 -3.95 -13.17 -12.44
C VAL A 126 -4.57 -11.79 -12.23
N GLY A 127 -4.46 -11.24 -11.03
CA GLY A 127 -4.95 -9.90 -10.70
C GLY A 127 -3.89 -9.06 -10.00
N LEU A 128 -4.16 -7.76 -9.85
CA LEU A 128 -3.31 -6.82 -9.14
C LEU A 128 -4.10 -6.11 -8.03
N LEU A 129 -3.51 -6.07 -6.85
CA LEU A 129 -3.90 -5.23 -5.73
C LEU A 129 -2.93 -4.07 -5.61
N LYS A 130 -3.46 -2.86 -5.45
CA LYS A 130 -2.67 -1.65 -5.21
C LYS A 130 -2.95 -1.16 -3.80
N LEU A 131 -1.94 -1.23 -2.93
CA LEU A 131 -2.05 -0.71 -1.57
C LEU A 131 -1.91 0.82 -1.61
N ARG A 132 -3.00 1.55 -1.33
CA ARG A 132 -3.02 3.02 -1.30
C ARG A 132 -2.89 3.57 0.11
N LEU A 133 -3.61 2.99 1.06
CA LEU A 133 -3.58 3.40 2.46
C LEU A 133 -2.68 2.45 3.24
N TRP A 134 -1.47 2.89 3.57
CA TRP A 134 -0.57 2.10 4.44
C TRP A 134 -0.93 2.25 5.92
N ARG A 135 -1.27 3.48 6.36
CA ARG A 135 -1.63 3.79 7.76
C ARG A 135 -2.84 4.72 7.84
N PRO A 136 -3.83 4.41 8.70
CA PRO A 136 -3.96 3.18 9.48
C PRO A 136 -4.06 1.94 8.57
N PHE A 137 -3.44 0.81 8.98
CA PHE A 137 -3.32 -0.35 8.11
C PHE A 137 -4.71 -0.97 7.82
N PRO A 138 -5.05 -1.25 6.55
CA PRO A 138 -6.41 -1.61 6.14
C PRO A 138 -6.66 -3.12 6.24
N PHE A 139 -6.73 -3.62 7.48
CA PHE A 139 -6.88 -5.06 7.77
C PHE A 139 -8.09 -5.69 7.07
N GLU A 140 -9.26 -5.05 7.17
CA GLU A 140 -10.52 -5.56 6.63
C GLU A 140 -10.49 -5.62 5.11
N GLU A 141 -10.01 -4.55 4.46
CA GLU A 141 -9.92 -4.46 3.01
C GLU A 141 -8.94 -5.48 2.44
N ILE A 142 -7.77 -5.67 3.08
CA ILE A 142 -6.80 -6.67 2.66
C ILE A 142 -7.40 -8.07 2.76
N ARG A 143 -7.97 -8.44 3.92
CA ARG A 143 -8.59 -9.75 4.13
C ARG A 143 -9.69 -10.01 3.11
N GLN A 144 -10.56 -9.03 2.89
CA GLN A 144 -11.64 -9.14 1.92
C GLN A 144 -11.13 -9.27 0.49
N ALA A 145 -10.09 -8.53 0.11
CA ALA A 145 -9.53 -8.54 -1.25
C ALA A 145 -8.87 -9.88 -1.59
N VAL A 146 -8.28 -10.56 -0.61
CA VAL A 146 -7.50 -11.80 -0.84
C VAL A 146 -8.23 -13.08 -0.45
N LYS A 147 -9.43 -13.01 0.11
CA LYS A 147 -10.17 -14.17 0.66
C LYS A 147 -10.38 -15.35 -0.29
N ASN A 148 -10.40 -15.07 -1.59
CA ASN A 148 -10.62 -16.06 -2.66
C ASN A 148 -9.34 -16.40 -3.42
N ALA A 149 -8.25 -15.69 -3.18
CA ALA A 149 -6.98 -15.97 -3.83
C ALA A 149 -6.34 -17.23 -3.24
N GLU A 150 -5.67 -17.99 -4.09
CA GLU A 150 -4.84 -19.14 -3.70
C GLU A 150 -3.42 -18.69 -3.40
N VAL A 151 -2.93 -17.70 -4.16
CA VAL A 151 -1.57 -17.17 -4.05
C VAL A 151 -1.62 -15.65 -4.02
N LEU A 152 -0.87 -15.06 -3.08
CA LEU A 152 -0.65 -13.63 -2.97
C LEU A 152 0.86 -13.36 -3.06
N ILE A 153 1.27 -12.76 -4.17
CA ILE A 153 2.63 -12.34 -4.45
C ILE A 153 2.74 -10.86 -4.05
N ILE A 154 3.76 -10.49 -3.29
CA ILE A 154 3.93 -9.13 -2.77
C ILE A 154 5.29 -8.60 -3.21
N LEU A 155 5.30 -7.42 -3.83
CA LEU A 155 6.53 -6.70 -4.14
C LEU A 155 6.73 -5.55 -3.15
N ASP A 156 7.80 -5.64 -2.36
CA ASP A 156 8.29 -4.57 -1.52
C ASP A 156 9.44 -3.82 -2.20
N ARG A 157 9.32 -2.49 -2.28
CA ARG A 157 10.43 -1.59 -2.64
C ARG A 157 11.17 -1.10 -1.38
N ALA A 158 11.30 -1.98 -0.40
CA ALA A 158 11.96 -1.74 0.87
C ALA A 158 12.47 -3.07 1.43
N LEU A 159 13.54 -3.02 2.22
CA LEU A 159 14.14 -4.20 2.83
C LEU A 159 14.33 -3.98 4.33
N SER A 160 13.81 -4.92 5.11
CA SER A 160 14.12 -5.11 6.53
C SER A 160 15.30 -6.08 6.65
N PHE A 161 16.52 -5.54 6.68
CA PHE A 161 17.76 -6.33 6.75
C PHE A 161 17.74 -7.32 7.92
N GLY A 162 18.08 -8.59 7.63
CA GLY A 162 18.06 -9.68 8.62
C GLY A 162 16.66 -10.10 9.09
N GLY A 163 15.61 -9.54 8.49
CA GLY A 163 14.21 -9.81 8.83
C GLY A 163 13.47 -10.57 7.73
N PRO A 164 12.12 -10.49 7.70
CA PRO A 164 11.26 -11.30 6.84
C PRO A 164 11.21 -10.84 5.37
N GLY A 165 12.15 -9.98 4.93
CA GLY A 165 12.11 -9.33 3.63
C GLY A 165 11.57 -7.91 3.72
N GLY A 166 10.41 -7.67 3.14
CA GLY A 166 9.82 -6.33 3.08
C GLY A 166 8.73 -6.06 4.14
N PRO A 167 8.54 -4.80 4.56
CA PRO A 167 7.56 -4.44 5.57
C PRO A 167 6.11 -4.69 5.15
N VAL A 168 5.74 -4.53 3.86
CA VAL A 168 4.37 -4.82 3.39
C VAL A 168 4.09 -6.30 3.60
N CYS A 169 4.99 -7.14 3.08
CA CYS A 169 4.84 -8.58 3.13
C CYS A 169 4.73 -9.08 4.57
N SER A 170 5.57 -8.56 5.48
CA SER A 170 5.51 -8.90 6.90
C SER A 170 4.17 -8.56 7.54
N GLU A 171 3.64 -7.35 7.29
CA GLU A 171 2.37 -6.92 7.85
C GLU A 171 1.17 -7.66 7.27
N ILE A 172 1.20 -7.99 5.97
CA ILE A 172 0.15 -8.79 5.35
C ILE A 172 0.15 -10.22 5.90
N ARG A 173 1.32 -10.85 6.05
CA ARG A 173 1.44 -12.15 6.71
C ARG A 173 0.84 -12.12 8.12
N SER A 174 1.13 -11.07 8.89
CA SER A 174 0.55 -10.87 10.23
C SER A 174 -0.97 -10.65 10.18
N ALA A 175 -1.46 -9.83 9.25
CA ALA A 175 -2.87 -9.52 9.10
C ALA A 175 -3.72 -10.75 8.74
N LEU A 176 -3.13 -11.69 8.01
CA LEU A 176 -3.75 -12.94 7.58
C LEU A 176 -3.52 -14.09 8.56
N TYR A 177 -2.64 -13.96 9.57
CA TYR A 177 -2.21 -15.08 10.41
C TYR A 177 -3.38 -15.85 11.03
N ASN A 178 -4.34 -15.12 11.59
CA ASN A 178 -5.54 -15.67 12.25
C ASN A 178 -6.68 -16.06 11.28
N GLU A 179 -6.53 -15.84 9.98
CA GLU A 179 -7.56 -16.24 9.01
C GLU A 179 -7.45 -17.74 8.72
N GLU A 180 -8.58 -18.45 8.82
CA GLU A 180 -8.64 -19.90 8.53
C GLU A 180 -8.33 -20.16 7.05
N LYS A 181 -8.99 -19.43 6.16
CA LYS A 181 -8.74 -19.44 4.72
C LYS A 181 -7.90 -18.23 4.34
N LYS A 182 -6.69 -18.49 3.85
CA LYS A 182 -5.74 -17.47 3.40
C LYS A 182 -4.90 -17.98 2.22
N PRO A 183 -4.47 -17.09 1.32
CA PRO A 183 -3.56 -17.48 0.24
C PRO A 183 -2.17 -17.84 0.78
N LYS A 184 -1.38 -18.55 -0.02
CA LYS A 184 0.07 -18.64 0.16
C LYS A 184 0.69 -17.27 -0.12
N VAL A 185 1.40 -16.70 0.84
CA VAL A 185 1.99 -15.35 0.73
C VAL A 185 3.47 -15.43 0.39
N ILE A 186 3.84 -14.88 -0.77
CA ILE A 186 5.18 -14.96 -1.35
C ILE A 186 5.72 -13.55 -1.52
N GLY A 187 6.83 -13.27 -0.84
CA GLY A 187 7.44 -11.95 -0.82
C GLY A 187 8.59 -11.83 -1.81
N PHE A 188 8.62 -10.71 -2.51
CA PHE A 188 9.75 -10.28 -3.32
C PHE A 188 10.22 -8.90 -2.86
N VAL A 189 11.53 -8.68 -2.89
CA VAL A 189 12.14 -7.36 -2.71
C VAL A 189 12.79 -6.94 -4.02
N GLY A 190 12.38 -5.79 -4.55
CA GLY A 190 12.83 -5.33 -5.86
C GLY A 190 12.76 -3.82 -6.03
N GLY A 191 13.37 -3.32 -7.11
CA GLY A 191 13.37 -1.90 -7.45
C GLY A 191 14.06 -0.97 -6.45
N LEU A 192 14.95 -1.51 -5.63
CA LEU A 192 15.74 -0.75 -4.68
C LEU A 192 16.65 0.25 -5.41
N GLY A 193 16.83 1.44 -4.83
CA GLY A 193 17.67 2.49 -5.41
C GLY A 193 17.18 3.01 -6.76
N GLY A 194 15.89 2.85 -7.08
CA GLY A 194 15.33 3.26 -8.36
C GLY A 194 15.67 2.31 -9.50
N ARG A 195 16.05 1.06 -9.21
CA ARG A 195 16.23 0.05 -10.25
C ARG A 195 14.88 -0.27 -10.91
N ASP A 196 14.87 -0.33 -12.23
CA ASP A 196 13.64 -0.61 -12.98
C ASP A 196 13.20 -2.07 -12.85
N ILE A 197 11.89 -2.30 -12.94
CA ILE A 197 11.27 -3.62 -13.13
C ILE A 197 10.38 -3.50 -14.35
N THR A 198 10.82 -4.13 -15.43
CA THR A 198 10.09 -4.10 -16.71
C THR A 198 8.82 -4.94 -16.63
N VAL A 199 7.94 -4.79 -17.63
CA VAL A 199 6.76 -5.66 -17.82
C VAL A 199 7.14 -7.15 -17.76
N ALA A 200 8.19 -7.54 -18.50
CA ALA A 200 8.69 -8.91 -18.49
C ALA A 200 9.19 -9.35 -17.10
N GLY A 201 9.81 -8.44 -16.34
CA GLY A 201 10.22 -8.72 -14.96
C GLY A 201 9.03 -8.96 -14.02
N PHE A 202 7.90 -8.26 -14.23
CA PHE A 202 6.66 -8.56 -13.49
C PHE A 202 6.07 -9.91 -13.89
N GLU A 203 6.06 -10.26 -15.18
CA GLU A 203 5.62 -11.58 -15.65
C GLU A 203 6.47 -12.70 -15.04
N GLU A 204 7.79 -12.53 -15.03
CA GLU A 204 8.74 -13.45 -14.41
C GLU A 204 8.50 -13.60 -12.91
N MET A 205 8.32 -12.48 -12.19
CA MET A 205 8.03 -12.51 -10.76
C MET A 205 6.71 -13.24 -10.46
N VAL A 206 5.66 -13.03 -11.26
CA VAL A 206 4.38 -13.73 -11.07
C VAL A 206 4.53 -15.22 -11.36
N ASN A 207 5.25 -15.60 -12.41
CA ASN A 207 5.57 -17.00 -12.72
C ASN A 207 6.35 -17.66 -11.58
N ARG A 208 7.39 -16.99 -11.09
CA ARG A 208 8.23 -17.46 -10.00
C ARG A 208 7.43 -17.62 -8.71
N GLY A 209 6.56 -16.67 -8.39
CA GLY A 209 5.68 -16.80 -7.23
C GLY A 209 4.72 -17.99 -7.36
N ILE A 210 4.17 -18.26 -8.54
CA ILE A 210 3.33 -19.45 -8.73
C ILE A 210 4.14 -20.74 -8.56
N GLU A 211 5.35 -20.80 -9.12
CA GLU A 211 6.25 -21.93 -8.94
C GLU A 211 6.54 -22.17 -7.45
N ILE A 212 6.97 -21.15 -6.71
CA ILE A 212 7.22 -21.23 -5.25
C ILE A 212 5.97 -21.69 -4.50
N SER A 213 4.78 -21.26 -4.92
CA SER A 213 3.53 -21.71 -4.29
C SER A 213 3.31 -23.22 -4.41
N GLN A 214 3.85 -23.85 -5.46
CA GLN A 214 3.70 -25.28 -5.76
C GLN A 214 4.86 -26.10 -5.18
N THR A 215 6.09 -25.62 -5.32
CA THR A 215 7.31 -26.35 -4.93
C THR A 215 7.77 -26.05 -3.51
N GLY A 216 7.35 -24.92 -2.93
CA GLY A 216 7.96 -24.35 -1.73
C GLY A 216 9.25 -23.58 -2.05
N SER A 217 9.78 -22.89 -1.04
CA SER A 217 11.08 -22.24 -1.05
C SER A 217 11.74 -22.36 0.33
N GLU A 218 13.07 -22.45 0.35
CA GLU A 218 13.86 -22.39 1.59
C GLU A 218 14.07 -20.95 2.08
N GLN A 219 13.75 -19.96 1.23
CA GLN A 219 13.90 -18.55 1.53
C GLN A 219 12.55 -17.91 1.93
N GLU A 220 12.58 -17.01 2.90
CA GLU A 220 11.40 -16.26 3.36
C GLU A 220 10.87 -15.26 2.31
N PHE A 221 11.76 -14.80 1.43
CA PHE A 221 11.51 -13.89 0.32
C PHE A 221 12.63 -14.01 -0.72
N GLU A 222 12.38 -13.59 -1.96
CA GLU A 222 13.40 -13.54 -3.02
C GLU A 222 13.72 -12.10 -3.43
N PHE A 223 14.94 -11.85 -3.90
CA PHE A 223 15.29 -10.57 -4.51
C PHE A 223 15.02 -10.61 -6.01
N LEU A 224 14.44 -9.54 -6.55
CA LEU A 224 14.26 -9.39 -7.99
C LEU A 224 15.42 -8.61 -8.61
N GLY A 225 16.02 -9.21 -9.64
CA GLY A 225 17.00 -8.56 -10.52
C GLY A 225 18.42 -8.46 -9.96
N VAL A 226 18.81 -9.20 -8.92
CA VAL A 226 20.22 -9.25 -8.50
C VAL A 226 21.09 -9.79 -9.65
N ARG A 227 22.28 -9.21 -9.85
CA ARG A 227 23.25 -9.73 -10.83
C ARG A 227 24.15 -10.71 -10.08
N GLU A 228 24.14 -11.96 -10.50
CA GLU A 228 25.00 -13.04 -9.98
C GLU A 228 26.18 -13.31 -10.91
#